data_AF-A0A935CLA3-F1
#
_entry.id   AF-A0A935CLA3-F1
#
_cell.length_a   1.000
_cell.length_b   1.000
_cell.length_c   1.000
_cell.angle_alpha   90.00
_cell.angle_beta   90.00
_cell.angle_gamma   90.00
#
_symmetry.space_group_name_H-M   'P 1'
#
loop_
_entity.id
_entity.type
_entity.pdbx_description
1 polymer ?
#
loop_
_entity_poly.entity_id
_entity_poly.type
_entity_poly.pdbx_seq_one_letter_code
_entity_poly.pdbx_strand_id
1 'polypeptide(L)'
;MVWYLNVPWDRVVIGVVLILYAAYMLWEHLVAYERIYSPSRALSQAMLKTAYWTAGYGLTFGAVFWAVSQFLPAGRNRYMVGVAVWWVVSNVLSALVWQPLSRMIDNLLD
;
A
#
# COMPACT_ATOMS: atom_id res chain seq x y z
N MET A 1 2.16 32.39 6.43
CA MET A 1 2.17 32.08 4.99
C MET A 1 1.21 30.93 4.79
N VAL A 2 0.02 31.22 4.26
CA VAL A 2 -1.05 30.24 4.21
C VAL A 2 -0.78 29.34 3.00
N TRP A 3 -0.22 28.16 3.26
CA TRP A 3 0.01 27.09 2.28
C TRP A 3 -1.32 26.47 1.86
N TYR A 4 -2.18 27.28 1.23
CA TYR A 4 -3.40 26.81 0.58
C TYR A 4 -2.99 26.03 -0.67
N LEU A 5 -2.91 24.72 -0.51
CA LEU A 5 -3.95 23.79 -0.95
C LEU A 5 -3.55 22.44 -0.34
N ASN A 6 -4.29 21.92 0.66
CA ASN A 6 -5.21 20.81 0.37
C ASN A 6 -5.51 20.73 -1.14
N VAL A 7 -4.59 20.19 -1.95
CA VAL A 7 -4.93 19.93 -3.35
C VAL A 7 -5.79 18.67 -3.28
N PRO A 8 -7.11 18.72 -3.55
CA PRO A 8 -7.93 17.51 -3.61
C PRO A 8 -7.33 16.46 -4.55
N TRP A 9 -6.53 16.92 -5.51
CA TRP A 9 -5.73 16.11 -6.41
C TRP A 9 -4.78 15.13 -5.73
N ASP A 10 -4.16 15.45 -4.59
CA ASP A 10 -3.28 14.51 -3.91
C ASP A 10 -4.04 13.28 -3.43
N ARG A 11 -5.27 13.48 -2.93
CA ARG A 11 -6.15 12.39 -2.49
C ARG A 11 -6.61 11.55 -3.66
N VAL A 12 -6.87 12.18 -4.81
CA VAL A 12 -7.22 11.49 -6.06
C VAL A 12 -6.04 10.66 -6.56
N VAL A 13 -4.84 11.25 -6.66
CA VAL A 13 -3.64 10.55 -7.12
C VAL A 13 -3.29 9.40 -6.17
N ILE A 14 -3.29 9.65 -4.86
CA ILE A 14 -3.06 8.61 -3.85
C ILE A 14 -4.12 7.51 -3.99
N GLY A 15 -5.41 7.88 -4.06
CA GLY A 15 -6.50 6.92 -4.21
C GLY A 15 -6.37 6.06 -5.47
N VAL A 16 -6.09 6.67 -6.62
CA VAL A 16 -5.89 5.97 -7.89
C VAL A 16 -4.70 5.02 -7.82
N VAL A 17 -3.55 5.48 -7.29
CA VAL A 17 -2.36 4.64 -7.13
C VAL A 17 -2.64 3.46 -6.21
N LEU A 18 -3.35 3.68 -5.11
CA LEU A 18 -3.70 2.61 -4.17
C LEU A 18 -4.69 1.60 -4.76
N ILE A 19 -5.68 2.05 -5.53
CA ILE A 19 -6.64 1.16 -6.20
C ILE A 19 -5.93 0.31 -7.26
N LEU A 20 -5.09 0.92 -8.09
CA LEU A 20 -4.34 0.20 -9.12
C LEU A 20 -3.38 -0.83 -8.50
N TYR A 21 -2.68 -0.43 -7.43
CA TYR A 21 -1.79 -1.33 -6.69
C TYR A 21 -2.57 -2.47 -6.02
N ALA A 22 -3.71 -2.19 -5.39
CA ALA A 22 -4.55 -3.20 -4.77
C ALA A 22 -5.09 -4.21 -5.79
N ALA A 23 -5.53 -3.74 -6.96
CA ALA A 23 -6.01 -4.61 -8.04
C ALA A 23 -4.88 -5.51 -8.57
N TYR A 24 -3.68 -4.96 -8.76
CA TYR A 24 -2.50 -5.73 -9.16
C TYR A 24 -2.13 -6.80 -8.11
N MET A 25 -2.07 -6.42 -6.83
CA MET A 25 -1.76 -7.36 -5.76
C MET A 25 -2.83 -8.44 -5.60
N LEU A 26 -4.12 -8.10 -5.80
CA LEU A 26 -5.20 -9.08 -5.78
C LEU A 26 -5.01 -10.14 -6.86
N TRP A 27 -4.66 -9.72 -8.07
CA TRP A 27 -4.40 -10.62 -9.18
C TRP A 27 -3.22 -11.56 -8.86
N GLU A 28 -2.09 -11.03 -8.41
CA GLU A 28 -0.91 -11.83 -8.04
C GLU A 28 -1.23 -12.85 -6.94
N HIS A 29 -1.93 -12.42 -5.88
CA HIS A 29 -2.35 -13.32 -4.81
C HIS A 29 -3.33 -14.38 -5.31
N LEU A 30 -4.31 -14.02 -6.14
CA LEU A 30 -5.30 -14.95 -6.68
C LEU A 30 -4.62 -16.02 -7.53
N VAL A 31 -3.74 -15.63 -8.46
CA VAL A 31 -2.97 -16.56 -9.30
C VAL A 31 -2.11 -17.51 -8.46
N ALA A 32 -1.56 -17.03 -7.34
CA ALA A 32 -0.80 -17.87 -6.42
C ALA A 32 -1.70 -18.88 -5.69
N TYR A 33 -2.85 -18.44 -5.18
CA TYR A 33 -3.75 -19.28 -4.39
C TYR A 33 -4.60 -20.25 -5.20
N GLU A 34 -4.97 -19.91 -6.44
CA GLU A 34 -5.70 -20.81 -7.35
C GLU A 34 -4.92 -22.09 -7.68
N ARG A 35 -3.59 -22.07 -7.53
CA ARG A 35 -2.74 -23.26 -7.71
C ARG A 35 -2.83 -24.26 -6.54
N ILE A 36 -3.33 -23.82 -5.39
CA ILE A 36 -3.26 -24.57 -4.12
C ILE A 36 -4.66 -24.89 -3.59
N TYR A 37 -5.61 -23.97 -3.71
CA TYR A 37 -6.94 -24.07 -3.12
C TYR A 37 -8.06 -24.08 -4.16
N SER A 38 -9.26 -24.50 -3.74
CA SER A 38 -10.47 -24.37 -4.55
C SER A 38 -10.79 -22.88 -4.83
N PRO A 39 -11.46 -22.55 -5.95
CA PRO A 39 -11.66 -21.16 -6.37
C PRO A 39 -12.28 -20.24 -5.29
N SER A 40 -13.24 -20.76 -4.50
CA SER A 40 -13.87 -19.99 -3.42
C SER A 40 -12.92 -19.70 -2.26
N ARG A 41 -12.03 -20.63 -1.90
CA ARG A 41 -11.01 -20.45 -0.84
C ARG A 41 -9.82 -19.63 -1.35
N ALA A 42 -9.45 -19.78 -2.63
CA ALA A 42 -8.42 -18.98 -3.26
C ALA A 42 -8.79 -17.49 -3.28
N LEU A 43 -10.03 -17.18 -3.67
CA LEU A 43 -10.52 -15.80 -3.69
C LEU A 43 -10.54 -15.19 -2.29
N SER A 44 -11.06 -15.91 -1.28
CA SER A 44 -11.15 -15.37 0.08
C SER A 44 -9.76 -15.09 0.68
N GLN A 45 -8.79 -15.98 0.49
CA GLN A 45 -7.41 -15.75 0.94
C GLN A 45 -6.72 -14.63 0.15
N ALA A 46 -6.91 -14.58 -1.16
CA ALA A 46 -6.36 -13.51 -1.98
C ALA A 46 -6.90 -12.13 -1.57
N MET A 47 -8.20 -12.02 -1.31
CA MET A 47 -8.82 -10.79 -0.83
C MET A 47 -8.27 -10.38 0.54
N LEU A 48 -8.15 -11.33 1.48
CA LEU A 48 -7.69 -11.03 2.84
C LEU A 48 -6.22 -10.57 2.86
N LYS A 49 -5.36 -11.25 2.10
CA LYS A 49 -3.95 -10.88 1.96
C LYS A 49 -3.76 -9.56 1.22
N THR A 50 -4.57 -9.31 0.19
CA THR A 50 -4.57 -8.03 -0.53
C THR A 50 -5.06 -6.89 0.34
N ALA A 51 -6.13 -7.08 1.11
CA ALA A 51 -6.64 -6.08 2.03
C ALA A 51 -5.57 -5.73 3.09
N TYR A 52 -4.89 -6.74 3.63
CA TYR A 52 -3.78 -6.55 4.55
C TYR A 52 -2.63 -5.73 3.93
N TRP A 53 -2.14 -6.13 2.76
CA TRP A 53 -1.07 -5.43 2.06
C TRP A 53 -1.46 -4.01 1.67
N THR A 54 -2.67 -3.82 1.15
CA THR A 54 -3.19 -2.51 0.75
C THR A 54 -3.36 -1.59 1.96
N ALA A 55 -3.85 -2.12 3.08
CA ALA A 55 -3.94 -1.34 4.32
C ALA A 55 -2.55 -0.95 4.82
N GLY A 56 -1.60 -1.89 4.92
CA GLY A 56 -0.26 -1.62 5.43
C GLY A 56 0.53 -0.64 4.54
N TYR A 57 0.67 -0.97 3.25
CA TYR A 57 1.41 -0.13 2.31
C TYR A 57 0.66 1.16 1.98
N GLY A 58 -0.67 1.12 1.92
CA GLY A 58 -1.47 2.29 1.60
C GLY A 58 -1.54 3.31 2.73
N LEU A 59 -1.69 2.86 3.97
CA LEU A 59 -1.65 3.77 5.13
C LEU A 59 -0.27 4.41 5.29
N THR A 60 0.80 3.65 5.07
CA THR A 60 2.17 4.19 5.15
C THR A 60 2.46 5.16 4.01
N PHE A 61 1.98 4.86 2.79
CA PHE A 61 2.05 5.78 1.66
C PHE A 61 1.32 7.08 1.95
N GLY A 62 0.07 7.01 2.41
CA GLY A 62 -0.72 8.17 2.79
C GLY A 62 -0.07 8.98 3.91
N ALA A 63 0.43 8.32 4.96
CA ALA A 63 1.10 8.98 6.08
C ALA A 63 2.38 9.71 5.66
N VAL A 64 3.23 9.08 4.84
CA VAL A 64 4.46 9.71 4.34
C VAL A 64 4.12 10.90 3.44
N PHE A 65 3.19 10.74 2.50
CA PHE A 65 2.80 11.83 1.62
C PHE A 65 2.15 12.99 2.35
N TRP A 66 1.36 12.70 3.40
CA TRP A 66 0.82 13.70 4.29
C TRP A 66 1.92 14.42 5.07
N ALA A 67 2.88 13.70 5.65
CA ALA A 67 4.00 14.30 6.38
C ALA A 67 4.85 15.19 5.47
N VAL A 68 5.23 14.71 4.29
CA VAL A 68 6.02 15.46 3.32
C VAL A 68 5.28 16.73 2.82
N SER A 69 3.95 16.68 2.75
CA SER A 69 3.14 17.86 2.40
C SER A 69 3.21 19.00 3.41
N GLN A 70 3.59 18.72 4.66
CA GLN A 70 3.74 19.75 5.69
C GLN A 70 5.03 20.57 5.50
N PHE A 71 6.02 20.00 4.78
CA PHE A 71 7.36 20.58 4.67
C PHE A 71 7.70 21.08 3.26
N LEU A 72 7.03 20.57 2.21
CA LEU A 72 7.32 20.91 0.82
C LEU A 72 6.11 21.45 0.06
N PRO A 73 6.29 22.49 -0.79
CA PRO A 73 5.24 22.98 -1.66
C PRO A 73 4.76 21.90 -2.65
N ALA A 74 3.51 22.02 -3.09
CA ALA A 74 3.00 21.22 -4.21
C ALA A 74 3.88 21.44 -5.46
N GLY A 75 4.37 20.35 -6.04
CA GLY A 75 5.28 20.39 -7.18
C GLY A 75 6.03 19.07 -7.35
N ARG A 76 6.71 18.89 -8.49
CA ARG A 76 7.44 17.66 -8.84
C ARG A 76 8.36 17.15 -7.72
N ASN A 77 9.08 18.06 -7.06
CA ASN A 77 10.03 17.73 -6.00
C ASN A 77 9.34 17.10 -4.77
N ARG A 78 8.13 17.55 -4.41
CA ARG A 78 7.36 16.97 -3.30
C ARG A 78 7.02 15.51 -3.56
N TYR A 79 6.57 15.17 -4.77
CA TYR A 79 6.24 13.79 -5.12
C TYR A 79 7.49 12.92 -5.18
N MET A 80 8.61 13.42 -5.71
CA MET A 80 9.88 12.67 -5.73
C MET A 80 10.39 12.38 -4.31
N VAL A 81 10.40 13.39 -3.44
CA VAL A 81 10.80 13.21 -2.04
C VAL A 81 9.83 12.29 -1.31
N GLY A 82 8.52 12.45 -1.52
CA GLY A 82 7.48 11.59 -0.97
C GLY A 82 7.68 10.12 -1.35
N VAL A 83 7.93 9.84 -2.63
CA VAL A 83 8.22 8.49 -3.13
C VAL A 83 9.52 7.94 -2.53
N ALA A 84 10.59 8.74 -2.48
CA ALA A 84 11.87 8.29 -1.93
C ALA A 84 11.78 7.96 -0.44
N VAL A 85 11.14 8.82 0.35
CA VAL A 85 10.91 8.59 1.78
C VAL A 85 10.00 7.38 1.98
N TRP A 86 8.92 7.29 1.21
CA TRP A 86 8.00 6.17 1.30
C TRP A 86 8.69 4.85 0.97
N TRP A 87 9.54 4.83 -0.07
CA TRP A 87 10.32 3.67 -0.44
C TRP A 87 11.20 3.18 0.72
N VAL A 88 11.90 4.08 1.40
CA VAL A 88 12.74 3.72 2.56
C VAL A 88 11.87 3.19 3.71
N VAL A 89 10.81 3.91 4.08
CA VAL A 89 9.87 3.52 5.15
C VAL A 89 9.23 2.16 4.84
N SER A 90 8.83 1.94 3.59
CA SER A 90 8.20 0.72 3.11
C SER A 90 9.15 -0.47 3.19
N ASN A 91 10.43 -0.31 2.82
CA ASN A 91 11.42 -1.38 2.95
C ASN A 91 11.68 -1.76 4.42
N VAL A 92 11.79 -0.76 5.31
CA VAL A 92 11.97 -1.00 6.75
C VAL A 92 10.76 -1.73 7.32
N LEU A 93 9.55 -1.26 7.04
CA LEU A 93 8.32 -1.90 7.51
C LEU A 93 8.10 -3.27 6.87
N SER A 94 8.53 -3.46 5.63
CA SER A 94 8.46 -4.77 4.96
C SER A 94 9.27 -5.82 5.70
N ALA A 95 10.52 -5.49 6.04
CA ALA A 95 11.39 -6.40 6.78
C ALA A 95 10.93 -6.62 8.22
N LEU A 96 10.51 -5.56 8.92
CA LEU A 96 10.25 -5.61 10.36
C LEU A 96 8.81 -6.00 10.73
N VAL A 97 7.84 -5.70 9.86
CA VAL A 97 6.40 -5.85 10.17
C VAL A 97 5.73 -6.74 9.14
N TRP A 98 5.81 -6.41 7.85
CA TRP A 98 4.96 -7.05 6.84
C TRP A 98 5.35 -8.50 6.53
N GLN A 99 6.65 -8.82 6.43
CA GLN A 99 7.09 -10.19 6.22
C GLN A 99 6.75 -11.12 7.41
N PRO A 100 7.05 -10.75 8.68
CA PRO A 100 6.64 -11.54 9.83
C PRO A 100 5.12 -11.74 9.90
N LEU A 101 4.34 -10.68 9.73
CA LEU A 101 2.88 -10.80 9.79
C LEU A 101 2.30 -11.59 8.63
N SER A 102 2.84 -11.45 7.41
CA SER A 102 2.39 -12.25 6.27
C SER A 102 2.55 -13.73 6.55
N ARG A 103 3.67 -14.15 7.16
CA ARG A 103 3.87 -15.54 7.57
C ARG A 103 2.90 -15.98 8.65
N MET A 104 2.58 -15.11 9.61
CA MET A 104 1.56 -15.41 10.63
C MET A 104 0.16 -15.56 10.01
N ILE A 105 -0.20 -14.70 9.06
CA ILE A 105 -1.49 -14.78 8.34
C ILE A 105 -1.55 -16.08 7.53
N ASP A 106 -0.48 -16.42 6.82
CA ASP A 106 -0.42 -17.69 6.07
C ASP A 106 -0.61 -18.89 7.01
N ASN A 107 0.08 -18.92 8.17
CA ASN A 107 -0.09 -19.98 9.18
C ASN A 107 -1.48 -20.04 9.84
N LEU A 108 -2.23 -18.94 9.87
CA LEU A 108 -3.60 -18.90 10.42
C LEU A 108 -4.65 -19.33 9.40
N LEU A 109 -4.29 -19.31 8.11
CA LEU A 109 -5.19 -19.59 6.99
C LEU A 109 -5.05 -21.03 6.45
N ASP A 110 -3.98 -21.74 6.85
CA ASP A 110 -3.78 -23.18 6.67
C ASP A 110 -4.60 -24.00 7.68
#